data_AF-A0A9W8MH15-F1
#
_entry.id   AF-A0A9W8MH15-F1
#
_cell.length_a   1.000
_cell.length_b   1.000
_cell.length_c   1.000
_cell.angle_alpha   90.00
_cell.angle_beta   90.00
_cell.angle_gamma   90.00
#
_symmetry.space_group_name_H-M   'P 1'
#
loop_
_entity.id
_entity.type
_entity.pdbx_description
1 polymer ?
#
loop_
_entity_poly.entity_id
_entity_poly.type
_entity_poly.pdbx_seq_one_letter_code
_entity_poly.pdbx_strand_id
1 'polypeptide(L)'
;MATPQEVIYNAIVEAYTSTKYVTGVSGFALVIADFVHTFPDEVRLMWPTPISLPKVLFFSLRYYILIHGAFAMTYTLPTNLSAAQCHAAFDRIAISTKLAVIASETILLIRVYAFSGKDKKLLAFLLFQFFVSVVVDPLLAGGKC
;
A
#
# COMPACT_ATOMS: atom_id res chain seq x y z
N MET A 1 42.67 -10.47 -1.68
CA MET A 1 41.78 -10.21 -2.83
C MET A 1 40.43 -10.77 -2.45
N ALA A 2 39.36 -9.97 -2.48
CA ALA A 2 38.02 -10.47 -2.17
C ALA A 2 37.62 -11.54 -3.19
N THR A 3 36.92 -12.57 -2.74
CA THR A 3 36.42 -13.61 -3.64
C THR A 3 35.35 -13.02 -4.57
N PRO A 4 35.15 -13.56 -5.78
CA PRO A 4 34.10 -13.09 -6.69
C PRO A 4 32.69 -13.07 -6.05
N GLN A 5 32.43 -14.00 -5.12
CA GLN A 5 31.17 -14.09 -4.40
C GLN A 5 30.97 -12.94 -3.40
N GLU A 6 32.01 -12.53 -2.69
CA GLU A 6 31.94 -11.39 -1.75
C GLU A 6 31.67 -10.07 -2.47
N VAL A 7 32.24 -9.88 -3.67
CA VAL A 7 31.99 -8.68 -4.48
C VAL A 7 30.52 -8.60 -4.89
N ILE A 8 29.94 -9.71 -5.36
CA ILE A 8 28.52 -9.77 -5.75
C ILE A 8 27.61 -9.54 -4.54
N TYR A 9 27.91 -10.19 -3.41
CA TYR A 9 27.13 -10.02 -2.18
C TYR A 9 27.09 -8.56 -1.73
N ASN A 10 28.25 -7.90 -1.65
CA ASN A 10 28.34 -6.51 -1.21
C ASN A 10 27.63 -5.56 -2.16
N ALA A 11 27.74 -5.77 -3.48
CA ALA A 11 27.03 -4.96 -4.48
C ALA A 11 25.50 -5.08 -4.34
N ILE A 12 24.99 -6.29 -4.07
CA ILE A 12 23.55 -6.52 -3.83
C ILE A 12 23.09 -5.82 -2.55
N VAL A 13 23.86 -5.92 -1.46
CA VAL A 13 23.52 -5.29 -0.18
C VAL A 13 23.54 -3.76 -0.29
N GLU A 14 24.47 -3.18 -1.03
CA GLU A 14 24.55 -1.75 -1.28
C GLU A 14 23.36 -1.26 -2.13
N ALA A 15 23.05 -1.94 -3.23
CA ALA A 15 21.90 -1.62 -4.07
C ALA A 15 20.58 -1.72 -3.29
N TYR A 16 20.43 -2.76 -2.47
CA TYR A 16 19.28 -2.94 -1.59
C TYR A 16 19.20 -1.83 -0.52
N THR A 17 20.33 -1.45 0.07
CA THR A 17 20.43 -0.38 1.05
C THR A 17 20.12 0.99 0.46
N SER A 18 20.51 1.26 -0.77
CA SER A 18 20.12 2.48 -1.47
C SER A 18 18.60 2.51 -1.68
N THR A 19 18.03 1.41 -2.17
CA THR A 19 16.60 1.29 -2.47
C THR A 19 15.72 1.46 -1.21
N LYS A 20 16.09 0.86 -0.07
CA LYS A 20 15.28 0.97 1.17
C LYS A 20 15.19 2.42 1.68
N TYR A 21 16.27 3.19 1.61
CA TYR A 21 16.28 4.59 2.07
C TYR A 21 15.63 5.51 1.04
N VAL A 22 16.02 5.35 -0.23
CA VAL A 22 15.54 6.21 -1.32
C VAL A 22 14.07 5.97 -1.61
N THR A 23 13.55 4.74 -1.51
CA THR A 23 12.14 4.46 -1.84
C THR A 23 11.26 4.38 -0.58
N GLY A 24 11.71 3.69 0.46
CA GLY A 24 10.92 3.49 1.67
C GLY A 24 10.80 4.75 2.52
N VAL A 25 11.95 5.29 2.97
CA VAL A 25 11.98 6.43 3.90
C VAL A 25 11.55 7.72 3.21
N SER A 26 12.08 8.00 2.01
CA SER A 26 11.69 9.22 1.28
C SER A 26 10.21 9.19 0.88
N GLY A 27 9.70 8.02 0.43
CA GLY A 27 8.31 7.84 0.05
C GLY A 27 7.37 8.07 1.24
N PHE A 28 7.71 7.54 2.41
CA PHE A 28 6.93 7.78 3.62
C PHE A 28 6.98 9.24 4.07
N ALA A 29 8.14 9.89 3.98
CA ALA A 29 8.27 11.32 4.27
C ALA A 29 7.40 12.18 3.34
N LEU A 30 7.32 11.83 2.05
CA LEU A 30 6.43 12.49 1.09
C LEU A 30 4.95 12.31 1.46
N VAL A 31 4.55 11.10 1.88
CA VAL A 31 3.17 10.84 2.34
C VAL A 31 2.83 11.69 3.56
N ILE A 32 3.75 11.81 4.52
CA ILE A 32 3.55 12.67 5.70
C ILE A 32 3.46 14.15 5.28
N ALA A 33 4.34 14.60 4.39
CA ALA A 33 4.33 15.97 3.92
C ALA A 33 3.00 16.32 3.22
N ASP A 34 2.52 15.44 2.35
CA ASP A 34 1.22 15.58 1.68
C ASP A 34 0.06 15.58 2.69
N PHE A 35 0.12 14.69 3.71
CA PHE A 35 -0.87 14.64 4.77
C PHE A 35 -0.97 15.96 5.53
N VAL A 36 0.17 16.55 5.91
CA VAL A 36 0.22 17.83 6.64
C VAL A 36 -0.27 18.98 5.77
N HIS A 37 0.13 19.03 4.49
CA HIS A 37 -0.27 20.09 3.57
C HIS A 37 -1.78 20.09 3.30
N THR A 38 -2.39 18.91 3.18
CA THR A 38 -3.81 18.76 2.85
C THR A 38 -4.71 18.69 4.09
N PHE A 39 -4.15 18.73 5.30
CA PHE A 39 -4.91 18.70 6.56
C PHE A 39 -5.78 19.94 6.79
N PRO A 40 -5.34 21.19 6.53
CA PRO A 40 -6.18 22.37 6.70
C PRO A 40 -7.41 22.34 5.78
N ASP A 41 -7.25 21.86 4.55
CA ASP A 41 -8.35 21.70 3.60
C ASP A 41 -9.29 20.56 3.99
N GLU A 42 -8.77 19.47 4.55
CA GLU A 42 -9.60 18.40 5.13
C GLU A 42 -10.50 18.94 6.24
N VAL A 43 -9.95 19.69 7.20
CA VAL A 43 -10.74 20.27 8.29
C VAL A 43 -11.79 21.24 7.75
N ARG A 44 -11.45 22.05 6.73
CA ARG A 44 -12.38 23.02 6.15
C ARG A 44 -13.51 22.36 5.33
N LEU A 45 -13.21 21.31 4.57
CA LEU A 45 -14.13 20.74 3.57
C LEU A 45 -14.80 19.44 4.02
N MET A 46 -14.06 18.56 4.69
CA MET A 46 -14.53 17.23 5.06
C MET A 46 -15.17 17.20 6.45
N TRP A 47 -14.73 18.00 7.42
CA TRP A 47 -15.29 17.92 8.78
C TRP A 47 -16.74 18.42 8.90
N PRO A 48 -17.15 19.57 8.30
CA PRO A 48 -18.52 20.09 8.47
C PRO A 48 -19.59 19.35 7.66
N THR A 49 -19.21 18.47 6.73
CA THR A 49 -20.18 17.71 5.92
C THR A 49 -20.79 16.53 6.69
N PRO A 50 -22.03 16.12 6.39
CA PRO A 50 -22.64 14.95 7.04
C PRO A 50 -21.84 13.67 6.77
N ILE A 51 -21.91 12.71 7.69
CA ILE A 51 -21.26 11.42 7.53
C ILE A 51 -21.91 10.67 6.36
N SER A 52 -21.10 10.39 5.35
CA SER A 52 -21.49 9.62 4.17
C SER A 52 -20.50 8.48 3.97
N LEU A 53 -20.93 7.42 3.28
CA LEU A 53 -20.06 6.26 3.00
C LEU A 53 -18.74 6.64 2.29
N PRO A 54 -18.71 7.57 1.31
CA PRO A 54 -17.44 8.07 0.75
C PRO A 54 -16.54 8.78 1.76
N LYS A 55 -17.12 9.50 2.72
CA LYS A 55 -16.37 10.21 3.78
C LYS A 55 -15.70 9.21 4.73
N VAL A 56 -16.41 8.17 5.15
CA VAL A 56 -15.84 7.11 6.02
C VAL A 56 -14.71 6.38 5.30
N LEU A 57 -14.91 5.99 4.04
CA LEU A 57 -13.87 5.33 3.24
C LEU A 57 -12.65 6.22 3.03
N PHE A 58 -12.85 7.51 2.75
CA PHE A 58 -11.76 8.48 2.61
C PHE A 58 -10.91 8.56 3.87
N PHE A 59 -11.52 8.76 5.04
CA PHE A 59 -10.78 8.80 6.30
C PHE A 59 -10.09 7.48 6.61
N SER A 60 -10.79 6.36 6.41
CA SER A 60 -10.23 5.02 6.65
C SER A 60 -8.95 4.85 5.84
N LEU A 61 -8.98 5.12 4.53
CA LEU A 61 -7.81 4.97 3.67
C LEU A 61 -6.71 5.99 4.03
N ARG A 62 -7.07 7.25 4.28
CA ARG A 62 -6.12 8.33 4.56
C ARG A 62 -5.35 8.11 5.87
N TYR A 63 -6.00 7.61 6.92
CA TYR A 63 -5.28 7.29 8.17
C TYR A 63 -4.59 5.93 8.09
N TYR A 64 -5.17 4.98 7.35
CA TYR A 64 -4.57 3.66 7.17
C TYR A 64 -3.25 3.70 6.40
N ILE A 65 -3.08 4.61 5.42
CA ILE A 65 -1.82 4.71 4.67
C ILE A 65 -0.61 5.07 5.56
N LEU A 66 -0.85 5.81 6.66
CA LEU A 66 0.19 6.11 7.64
C LEU A 66 0.62 4.85 8.40
N ILE A 67 -0.35 4.01 8.79
CA ILE A 67 -0.11 2.71 9.44
C ILE A 67 0.60 1.76 8.47
N HIS A 68 0.16 1.73 7.21
CA HIS A 68 0.79 0.95 6.15
C HIS A 68 2.26 1.34 5.95
N GLY A 69 2.55 2.65 5.91
CA GLY A 69 3.92 3.16 5.85
C GLY A 69 4.78 2.74 7.04
N ALA A 70 4.20 2.73 8.26
CA ALA A 70 4.89 2.20 9.44
C ALA A 70 5.20 0.69 9.29
N PHE A 71 4.27 -0.11 8.80
CA PHE A 71 4.53 -1.54 8.52
C PHE A 71 5.61 -1.73 7.46
N ALA A 72 5.60 -0.91 6.41
CA ALA A 72 6.64 -0.92 5.38
C ALA A 72 8.03 -0.62 5.96
N MET A 73 8.15 0.33 6.88
CA MET A 73 9.41 0.61 7.58
C MET A 73 9.87 -0.55 8.46
N THR A 74 8.95 -1.22 9.18
CA THR A 74 9.31 -2.39 10.02
C THR A 74 9.80 -3.59 9.21
N TYR A 75 9.42 -3.69 7.94
CA TYR A 75 9.90 -4.71 7.01
C TYR A 75 11.24 -4.32 6.35
N THR A 76 11.41 -3.04 5.98
CA THR A 76 12.53 -2.59 5.13
C THR A 76 13.79 -2.15 5.89
N LEU A 77 13.65 -1.65 7.12
CA LEU A 77 14.78 -1.10 7.89
C LEU A 77 15.68 -2.15 8.55
N PRO A 78 15.17 -3.20 9.21
CA PRO A 78 16.01 -4.07 10.00
C PRO A 78 16.73 -5.11 9.13
N THR A 79 18.06 -5.18 9.25
CA THR A 79 18.93 -6.05 8.42
C THR A 79 19.26 -7.40 9.07
N ASN A 80 18.89 -7.59 10.34
CA ASN A 80 19.24 -8.77 11.15
C ASN A 80 17.98 -9.51 11.64
N LEU A 81 17.07 -9.88 10.73
CA LEU A 81 15.88 -10.66 11.08
C LEU A 81 16.15 -12.15 10.95
N SER A 82 15.58 -12.95 11.87
CA SER A 82 15.48 -14.38 11.65
C SER A 82 14.53 -14.69 10.48
N ALA A 83 14.69 -15.85 9.84
CA ALA A 83 13.84 -16.25 8.71
C ALA A 83 12.35 -16.17 9.06
N ALA A 84 11.96 -16.67 10.25
CA ALA A 84 10.58 -16.62 10.71
C ALA A 84 10.04 -15.19 10.89
N GLN A 85 10.87 -14.26 11.39
CA GLN A 85 10.49 -12.85 11.54
C GLN A 85 10.36 -12.15 10.18
N CYS A 86 11.21 -12.49 9.21
CA CYS A 86 11.14 -11.97 7.86
C CYS A 86 9.85 -12.39 7.16
N HIS A 87 9.49 -13.68 7.23
CA HIS A 87 8.23 -14.19 6.70
C HIS A 87 7.02 -13.51 7.34
N ALA A 88 6.98 -13.41 8.67
CA ALA A 88 5.88 -12.72 9.36
C ALA A 88 5.81 -11.21 9.02
N ALA A 89 6.94 -10.54 8.78
CA ALA A 89 6.95 -9.16 8.32
C ALA A 89 6.44 -9.01 6.88
N PHE A 90 6.83 -9.94 5.99
CA PHE A 90 6.35 -10.00 4.62
C PHE A 90 4.85 -10.26 4.54
N ASP A 91 4.32 -11.21 5.31
CA ASP A 91 2.88 -11.50 5.32
C ASP A 91 2.07 -10.30 5.82
N ARG A 92 2.56 -9.61 6.87
CA ARG A 92 1.91 -8.41 7.40
C ARG A 92 1.85 -7.29 6.34
N ILE A 93 2.95 -7.01 5.64
CA ILE A 93 2.93 -5.97 4.60
C ILE A 93 2.08 -6.40 3.40
N ALA A 94 2.11 -7.67 3.01
CA ALA A 94 1.29 -8.18 1.90
C ALA A 94 -0.21 -8.06 2.19
N ILE A 95 -0.66 -8.48 3.38
CA ILE A 95 -2.04 -8.30 3.83
C ILE A 95 -2.38 -6.81 3.90
N SER A 96 -1.46 -5.99 4.41
CA SER A 96 -1.69 -4.57 4.56
C SER A 96 -1.89 -3.86 3.21
N THR A 97 -1.06 -4.18 2.21
CA THR A 97 -1.17 -3.68 0.84
C THR A 97 -2.50 -4.08 0.22
N LYS A 98 -2.93 -5.34 0.39
CA LYS A 98 -4.22 -5.80 -0.14
C LYS A 98 -5.39 -4.99 0.41
N LEU A 99 -5.40 -4.70 1.71
CA LEU A 99 -6.43 -3.85 2.32
C LEU A 99 -6.43 -2.43 1.74
N ALA A 100 -5.26 -1.83 1.50
CA ALA A 100 -5.15 -0.51 0.89
C ALA A 100 -5.67 -0.50 -0.55
N VAL A 101 -5.37 -1.55 -1.34
CA VAL A 101 -5.85 -1.71 -2.71
C VAL A 101 -7.37 -1.83 -2.75
N ILE A 102 -7.94 -2.73 -1.94
CA ILE A 102 -9.39 -2.95 -1.85
C ILE A 102 -10.12 -1.63 -1.51
N ALA A 103 -9.61 -0.88 -0.53
CA ALA A 103 -10.19 0.40 -0.14
C ALA A 103 -10.08 1.46 -1.26
N SER A 104 -8.94 1.51 -1.96
CA SER A 104 -8.72 2.43 -3.09
C SER A 104 -9.65 2.12 -4.27
N GLU A 105 -9.77 0.84 -4.63
CA GLU A 105 -10.65 0.36 -5.69
C GLU A 105 -12.12 0.65 -5.35
N THR A 106 -12.53 0.49 -4.09
CA THR A 106 -13.89 0.80 -3.63
C THR A 106 -14.21 2.29 -3.83
N ILE A 107 -13.28 3.19 -3.47
CA ILE A 107 -13.48 4.64 -3.67
C ILE A 107 -13.56 4.98 -5.16
N LEU A 108 -12.69 4.38 -5.98
CA LEU A 108 -12.71 4.56 -7.44
C LEU A 108 -14.03 4.08 -8.04
N LEU A 109 -14.51 2.90 -7.64
CA LEU A 109 -15.80 2.33 -8.05
C LEU A 109 -16.96 3.28 -7.77
N ILE A 110 -17.04 3.82 -6.55
CA ILE A 110 -18.12 4.74 -6.15
C ILE A 110 -18.07 6.02 -7.01
N ARG A 111 -16.88 6.60 -7.20
CA ARG A 111 -16.70 7.83 -7.99
C ARG A 111 -17.04 7.63 -9.45
N VAL A 112 -16.54 6.55 -10.05
CA VAL A 112 -16.79 6.20 -11.44
C VAL A 112 -18.27 5.90 -11.67
N TYR A 113 -18.92 5.18 -10.75
CA TYR A 113 -20.35 4.90 -10.83
C TYR A 113 -21.21 6.17 -10.77
N ALA A 114 -20.84 7.12 -9.89
CA ALA A 114 -21.51 8.41 -9.80
C ALA A 114 -21.32 9.25 -11.08
N PHE A 115 -20.12 9.26 -11.67
CA PHE A 115 -19.82 10.04 -12.87
C PHE A 115 -20.38 9.42 -14.16
N SER A 116 -20.43 8.10 -14.24
CA SER A 116 -20.88 7.34 -15.42
C SER A 116 -22.40 7.29 -15.59
N GLY A 117 -23.16 8.10 -14.84
CA GLY A 117 -24.63 8.11 -14.93
C GLY A 117 -25.28 6.77 -14.57
N LYS A 118 -24.65 5.97 -13.69
CA LYS A 118 -25.08 4.61 -13.27
C LYS A 118 -24.96 3.52 -14.34
N ASP A 119 -24.06 3.65 -15.32
CA ASP A 119 -23.80 2.56 -16.27
C ASP A 119 -23.28 1.30 -15.55
N LYS A 120 -24.04 0.20 -15.66
CA LYS A 120 -23.76 -1.08 -15.01
C LYS A 120 -22.65 -1.87 -15.69
N LYS A 121 -22.31 -1.58 -16.95
CA LYS A 121 -21.25 -2.28 -17.70
C LYS A 121 -19.87 -1.95 -17.14
N LEU A 122 -19.65 -0.68 -16.82
CA LEU A 122 -18.41 -0.22 -16.20
C LEU A 122 -18.26 -0.80 -14.80
N LEU A 123 -19.33 -0.80 -14.00
CA LEU A 123 -19.34 -1.46 -12.69
C LEU A 123 -18.99 -2.95 -12.79
N ALA A 124 -19.56 -3.68 -13.75
CA ALA A 124 -19.28 -5.10 -13.96
C ALA A 124 -17.81 -5.35 -14.33
N PHE A 125 -17.21 -4.51 -15.17
CA PHE A 125 -15.80 -4.60 -15.53
C PHE A 125 -14.88 -4.36 -14.32
N LEU A 126 -15.12 -3.32 -13.52
CA LEU A 126 -14.30 -3.03 -12.35
C LEU A 126 -14.48 -4.07 -11.23
N LEU A 127 -15.70 -4.60 -11.05
CA LEU A 127 -15.92 -5.72 -10.11
C LEU A 127 -15.20 -6.98 -10.58
N PHE A 128 -15.19 -7.27 -11.88
CA PHE A 128 -14.43 -8.38 -12.42
C PHE A 128 -12.93 -8.23 -12.11
N GLN A 129 -12.35 -7.05 -12.37
CA GLN A 129 -10.96 -6.74 -12.02
C GLN A 129 -10.69 -6.98 -10.52
N PHE A 130 -11.58 -6.52 -9.64
CA PHE A 130 -11.49 -6.72 -8.20
C PHE A 130 -11.44 -8.22 -7.83
N PHE A 131 -12.37 -9.01 -8.36
CA PHE A 131 -12.42 -10.45 -8.10
C PHE A 131 -11.16 -11.16 -8.61
N VAL A 132 -10.62 -10.76 -9.76
CA VAL A 132 -9.38 -11.31 -10.31
C VAL A 132 -8.22 -11.03 -9.36
N SER A 133 -8.02 -9.79 -8.92
CA SER A 133 -6.93 -9.43 -7.99
C SER A 133 -7.02 -10.22 -6.67
N VAL A 134 -8.22 -10.34 -6.10
CA VAL A 134 -8.43 -11.04 -4.82
C VAL A 134 -8.22 -12.56 -4.93
N VAL A 135 -8.58 -13.18 -6.06
CA VAL A 135 -8.48 -14.63 -6.23
C VAL A 135 -7.12 -15.06 -6.77
N VAL A 136 -6.49 -14.27 -7.64
CA VAL A 136 -5.22 -14.61 -8.27
C VAL A 136 -4.06 -14.45 -7.29
N ASP A 137 -4.05 -13.43 -6.43
CA ASP A 137 -2.92 -13.23 -5.51
C ASP A 137 -2.73 -14.40 -4.51
N PRO A 138 -3.77 -14.94 -3.85
CA PRO A 138 -3.64 -16.13 -3.01
C PRO A 138 -3.30 -17.39 -3.80
N LEU A 139 -3.79 -17.51 -5.04
CA LEU A 139 -3.51 -18.66 -5.90
C LEU A 139 -2.04 -18.69 -6.33
N LEU A 140 -1.45 -17.53 -6.63
CA LEU A 140 -0.02 -17.39 -6.94
C LEU A 140 0.86 -17.54 -5.70
N ALA A 141 0.39 -17.10 -4.53
CA ALA A 141 1.07 -17.30 -3.26
C ALA A 141 1.03 -18.77 -2.80
N GLY A 142 -0.07 -19.49 -3.07
CA GLY A 142 -0.25 -20.90 -2.74
C GLY A 142 0.65 -21.87 -3.52
N GLY A 143 1.38 -21.38 -4.53
CA GLY A 143 2.39 -22.14 -5.27
C GLY A 143 3.83 -21.86 -4.84
N LYS A 144 4.05 -21.03 -3.81
CA LYS A 144 5.38 -20.67 -3.32
C LYS A 144 5.43 -20.72 -1.79
N CYS A 145 5.29 -21.93 -1.27
CA CYS A 145 6.03 -22.47 -0.14
C CYS A 145 6.29 -23.95 -0.44
#